data_AF-A0A397H5S6-F1
#
_entry.id   AF-A0A397H5S6-F1
#
_cell.length_a   1.000
_cell.length_b   1.000
_cell.length_c   1.000
_cell.angle_alpha   90.00
_cell.angle_beta   90.00
_cell.angle_gamma   90.00
#
_symmetry.space_group_name_H-M   'P 1'
#
loop_
_entity.id
_entity.type
_entity.pdbx_description
1 polymer ?
#
loop_
_entity_poly.entity_id
_entity_poly.type
_entity_poly.pdbx_seq_one_letter_code
_entity_poly.pdbx_strand_id
1 'polypeptide(L)'
;MKSIANSMAQDSNHAIVFGAAGLLGWSAVNQLLSGYPTSRSFSRVTAVLNRSVPEPELHWPTGPGRPQLQIVSGIDLLQGTGDDLAKQLKEKVNGVEEISHVFYFVFASLNEDPIKECAQNCGMMQRLADALNMVAPSLRTFVYSGGTRGYGIYIPGGIFQPPLVESMADNLPDDYARTVAYPWFQKILTESSNGRGWTWTEVCPDAVVGFTPNGSAFSLALHWAQYLSLYAYNHGIRPNGTASPNRDEVKVPFPGDEAGYRSLLTPVSEKILGRIAIHAALDPDKCGQKTINMVDNDRPVSFADLWPAIANWFGLKGVGPSSVGDAFKPGEYVTKFRHLFTENERPKGATCGVGAGSTQLDSLGWWLCFDRHLSSERLRKKSWDYPLRKGKYNSMISSPAVLLPVLRQDSLAPAGQSTKSDQTEGNLHALIKIGKINALDPAVLASYLLHASDIGDLLLFLEPFPLVYSGIHGFHLGQLGL
;
A
#
# COMPACT_ATOMS: atom_id res chain seq x y z
N MET A 1 -4.48 19.93 -46.22
CA MET A 1 -4.40 20.58 -44.89
C MET A 1 -5.74 20.45 -44.16
N LYS A 2 -6.14 19.22 -43.79
CA LYS A 2 -7.19 18.96 -42.79
C LYS A 2 -6.46 18.67 -41.48
N SER A 3 -6.07 19.74 -40.81
CA SER A 3 -5.49 19.74 -39.47
C SER A 3 -6.23 20.82 -38.72
N ILE A 4 -6.53 20.55 -37.45
CA ILE A 4 -7.20 21.44 -36.48
C ILE A 4 -8.74 21.45 -36.62
N ALA A 5 -9.37 20.30 -36.38
CA ALA A 5 -10.76 20.22 -35.89
C ALA A 5 -11.07 18.79 -35.39
N ASN A 6 -10.29 18.28 -34.43
CA ASN A 6 -10.77 17.26 -33.50
C ASN A 6 -10.56 17.86 -32.12
N SER A 7 -11.59 18.54 -31.61
CA SER A 7 -11.67 18.88 -30.20
C SER A 7 -11.61 17.56 -29.42
N MET A 8 -10.49 17.29 -28.76
CA MET A 8 -10.40 16.24 -27.76
C MET A 8 -11.41 16.57 -26.66
N ALA A 9 -12.59 15.97 -26.70
CA ALA A 9 -13.23 15.59 -25.46
C ALA A 9 -12.22 14.66 -24.78
N GLN A 10 -11.49 15.14 -23.79
CA GLN A 10 -10.66 14.26 -22.97
C GLN A 10 -11.64 13.32 -22.27
N ASP A 11 -11.69 12.06 -22.70
CA ASP A 11 -12.44 11.03 -21.99
C ASP A 11 -11.93 11.00 -20.54
N SER A 12 -12.82 11.41 -19.65
CA SER A 12 -12.51 11.64 -18.26
C SER A 12 -12.52 10.30 -17.53
N ASN A 13 -11.36 9.66 -17.36
CA ASN A 13 -11.33 8.32 -16.77
C ASN A 13 -11.89 8.32 -15.33
N HIS A 14 -12.87 7.46 -15.09
CA HIS A 14 -13.38 7.11 -13.78
C HIS A 14 -12.87 5.72 -13.34
N ALA A 15 -12.10 5.70 -12.25
CA ALA A 15 -11.63 4.48 -11.61
C ALA A 15 -12.56 4.06 -10.46
N ILE A 16 -12.90 2.77 -10.37
CA ILE A 16 -13.55 2.19 -9.18
C ILE A 16 -12.62 1.15 -8.55
N VAL A 17 -12.42 1.23 -7.23
CA VAL A 17 -11.52 0.34 -6.47
C VAL A 17 -12.32 -0.46 -5.46
N PHE A 18 -12.43 -1.76 -5.67
CA PHE A 18 -13.03 -2.70 -4.71
C PHE A 18 -11.96 -3.18 -3.72
N GLY A 19 -12.29 -3.15 -2.43
CA GLY A 19 -11.33 -3.44 -1.36
C GLY A 19 -10.43 -2.24 -1.06
N ALA A 20 -10.95 -1.01 -1.24
CA ALA A 20 -10.18 0.22 -1.18
C ALA A 20 -9.45 0.45 0.16
N ALA A 21 -9.97 -0.04 1.29
CA ALA A 21 -9.29 0.09 2.59
C ALA A 21 -8.30 -1.06 2.90
N GLY A 22 -8.24 -2.09 2.05
CA GLY A 22 -7.25 -3.17 2.16
C GLY A 22 -5.90 -2.74 1.60
N LEU A 23 -4.83 -3.47 1.91
CA LEU A 23 -3.44 -3.15 1.57
C LEU A 23 -3.26 -2.73 0.09
N LEU A 24 -3.78 -3.54 -0.83
CA LEU A 24 -3.64 -3.32 -2.28
C LEU A 24 -4.57 -2.20 -2.78
N GLY A 25 -5.81 -2.17 -2.30
CA GLY A 25 -6.78 -1.12 -2.67
C GLY A 25 -6.37 0.25 -2.16
N TRP A 26 -5.83 0.33 -0.95
CA TRP A 26 -5.38 1.56 -0.34
C TRP A 26 -4.23 2.16 -1.15
N SER A 27 -3.28 1.31 -1.53
CA SER A 27 -2.19 1.64 -2.44
C SER A 27 -2.68 2.22 -3.77
N ALA A 28 -3.63 1.55 -4.43
CA ALA A 28 -4.16 2.01 -5.72
C ALA A 28 -4.88 3.36 -5.59
N VAL A 29 -5.78 3.51 -4.62
CA VAL A 29 -6.47 4.78 -4.35
C VAL A 29 -5.47 5.89 -4.02
N ASN A 30 -4.47 5.61 -3.19
CA ASN A 30 -3.42 6.57 -2.83
C ASN A 30 -2.68 7.08 -4.07
N GLN A 31 -2.30 6.20 -5.00
CA GLN A 31 -1.61 6.61 -6.24
C GLN A 31 -2.54 7.31 -7.24
N LEU A 32 -3.80 6.88 -7.38
CA LEU A 32 -4.81 7.57 -8.19
C LEU A 32 -5.03 9.01 -7.69
N LEU A 33 -5.22 9.18 -6.38
CA LEU A 33 -5.44 10.50 -5.76
C LEU A 33 -4.18 11.37 -5.76
N SER A 34 -3.00 10.77 -5.80
CA SER A 34 -1.72 11.48 -6.02
C SER A 34 -1.55 11.99 -7.46
N GLY A 35 -2.52 11.72 -8.36
CA GLY A 35 -2.44 12.13 -9.76
C GLY A 35 -1.43 11.30 -10.56
N TYR A 36 -1.24 10.02 -10.24
CA TYR A 36 -0.40 9.14 -11.05
C TYR A 36 -1.16 8.58 -12.27
N PRO A 37 -0.52 8.43 -13.45
CA PRO A 37 0.82 8.93 -13.81
C PRO A 37 0.85 10.45 -14.07
N THR A 38 -0.29 11.05 -14.40
CA THR A 38 -0.46 12.50 -14.51
C THR A 38 -1.74 12.96 -13.83
N SER A 39 -1.81 14.22 -13.39
CA SER A 39 -2.98 14.77 -12.71
C SER A 39 -4.27 14.77 -13.55
N ARG A 40 -4.16 14.51 -14.86
CA ARG A 40 -5.28 14.39 -15.80
C ARG A 40 -5.62 12.96 -16.17
N SER A 41 -4.90 11.97 -15.63
CA SER A 41 -5.11 10.56 -15.98
C SER A 41 -6.43 10.01 -15.48
N PHE A 42 -6.94 10.52 -14.36
CA PHE A 42 -8.25 10.18 -13.81
C PHE A 42 -8.91 11.46 -13.29
N SER A 43 -10.19 11.64 -13.58
CA SER A 43 -10.97 12.75 -13.01
C SER A 43 -11.75 12.32 -11.79
N ARG A 44 -12.03 11.02 -11.66
CA ARG A 44 -12.90 10.48 -10.62
C ARG A 44 -12.40 9.13 -10.11
N VAL A 45 -12.53 8.95 -8.82
CA VAL A 45 -12.15 7.72 -8.10
C VAL A 45 -13.31 7.35 -7.18
N THR A 46 -13.88 6.17 -7.35
CA THR A 46 -14.83 5.57 -6.42
C THR A 46 -14.10 4.50 -5.59
N ALA A 47 -13.95 4.76 -4.29
CA ALA A 47 -13.40 3.80 -3.33
C ALA A 47 -14.55 2.99 -2.71
N VAL A 48 -14.58 1.68 -2.95
CA VAL A 48 -15.58 0.77 -2.38
C VAL A 48 -15.01 0.05 -1.16
N LEU A 49 -15.66 0.28 -0.02
CA LEU A 49 -15.31 -0.27 1.29
C LEU A 49 -16.44 -1.18 1.80
N ASN A 50 -16.08 -2.21 2.57
CA ASN A 50 -17.09 -3.01 3.27
C ASN A 50 -17.72 -2.21 4.43
N ARG A 51 -16.89 -1.58 5.26
CA ARG A 51 -17.31 -0.76 6.40
C ARG A 51 -17.17 0.72 6.07
N SER A 52 -18.09 1.53 6.60
CA SER A 52 -17.98 2.99 6.50
C SER A 52 -16.78 3.47 7.33
N VAL A 53 -15.90 4.24 6.71
CA VAL A 53 -14.70 4.82 7.34
C VAL A 53 -14.63 6.27 6.89
N PRO A 54 -14.51 7.24 7.82
CA PRO A 54 -14.32 8.64 7.45
C PRO A 54 -13.05 8.83 6.61
N GLU A 55 -13.12 9.68 5.57
CA GLU A 55 -11.98 9.96 4.69
C GLU A 55 -10.69 10.33 5.45
N PRO A 56 -10.71 11.18 6.50
CA PRO A 56 -9.49 11.53 7.24
C PRO A 56 -8.79 10.33 7.89
N GLU A 57 -9.53 9.29 8.28
CA GLU A 57 -8.98 8.07 8.88
C GLU A 57 -8.35 7.13 7.85
N LEU A 58 -8.64 7.34 6.57
CA LEU A 58 -8.04 6.58 5.47
C LEU A 58 -6.65 7.11 5.12
N HIS A 59 -6.24 8.29 5.61
CA HIS A 59 -4.92 8.87 5.38
C HIS A 59 -4.53 9.00 3.89
N TRP A 60 -5.51 9.11 3.01
CA TRP A 60 -5.26 9.37 1.59
C TRP A 60 -4.87 10.83 1.32
N PRO A 61 -4.19 11.10 0.19
CA PRO A 61 -3.82 12.45 -0.19
C PRO A 61 -5.04 13.37 -0.31
N THR A 62 -4.94 14.51 0.35
CA THR A 62 -5.87 15.63 0.25
C THR A 62 -5.18 16.81 -0.43
N GLY A 63 -5.94 17.68 -1.07
CA GLY A 63 -5.39 18.88 -1.72
C GLY A 63 -6.07 19.24 -3.03
N PRO A 64 -5.79 20.44 -3.56
CA PRO A 64 -6.32 20.88 -4.85
C PRO A 64 -5.75 20.05 -6.00
N GLY A 65 -6.56 19.83 -7.04
CA GLY A 65 -6.12 19.16 -8.27
C GLY A 65 -6.08 17.63 -8.21
N ARG A 66 -6.51 17.01 -7.10
CA ARG A 66 -6.76 15.57 -7.06
C ARG A 66 -8.06 15.20 -7.79
N PRO A 67 -8.19 13.95 -8.30
CA PRO A 67 -9.46 13.43 -8.81
C PRO A 67 -10.59 13.54 -7.78
N GLN A 68 -11.84 13.69 -8.23
CA GLN A 68 -13.01 13.64 -7.36
C GLN A 68 -13.12 12.27 -6.70
N LEU A 69 -13.06 12.23 -5.37
CA LEU A 69 -13.21 11.00 -4.60
C LEU A 69 -14.67 10.80 -4.19
N GLN A 70 -15.21 9.61 -4.44
CA GLN A 70 -16.43 9.11 -3.82
C GLN A 70 -16.08 7.89 -2.96
N ILE A 71 -16.52 7.87 -1.70
CA ILE A 71 -16.40 6.70 -0.83
C ILE A 71 -17.77 6.02 -0.78
N VAL A 72 -17.82 4.74 -1.17
CA VAL A 72 -19.04 3.94 -1.19
C VAL A 72 -18.89 2.76 -0.23
N SER A 73 -19.87 2.57 0.65
CA SER A 73 -19.90 1.46 1.59
C SER A 73 -21.12 0.54 1.41
N GLY A 74 -20.97 -0.71 1.83
CA GLY A 74 -22.06 -1.69 1.86
C GLY A 74 -22.49 -2.21 0.49
N ILE A 75 -21.56 -2.27 -0.47
CA ILE A 75 -21.73 -3.10 -1.67
C ILE A 75 -21.38 -4.53 -1.27
N ASP A 76 -22.34 -5.44 -1.34
CA ASP A 76 -22.12 -6.85 -1.03
C ASP A 76 -21.73 -7.62 -2.29
N LEU A 77 -20.52 -8.20 -2.28
CA LEU A 77 -20.01 -9.04 -3.36
C LEU A 77 -20.25 -10.54 -3.09
N LEU A 78 -20.58 -10.92 -1.85
CA LEU A 78 -20.67 -12.33 -1.41
C LEU A 78 -22.00 -12.99 -1.75
N GLN A 79 -23.08 -12.21 -1.78
CA GLN A 79 -24.45 -12.73 -1.92
C GLN A 79 -25.19 -12.10 -3.11
N GLY A 80 -26.34 -12.68 -3.44
CA GLY A 80 -27.22 -12.20 -4.51
C GLY A 80 -26.77 -12.61 -5.91
N THR A 81 -27.31 -11.91 -6.91
CA THR A 81 -27.06 -12.11 -8.35
C THR A 81 -26.28 -10.95 -8.96
N GLY A 82 -25.88 -11.08 -10.24
CA GLY A 82 -25.32 -9.96 -11.01
C GLY A 82 -26.28 -8.77 -11.10
N ASP A 83 -27.59 -9.03 -11.26
CA ASP A 83 -28.63 -8.00 -11.31
C ASP A 83 -28.77 -7.25 -9.98
N ASP A 84 -28.74 -7.98 -8.86
CA ASP A 84 -28.77 -7.38 -7.52
C ASP A 84 -27.57 -6.46 -7.30
N LEU A 85 -26.39 -6.90 -7.72
CA LEU A 85 -25.17 -6.10 -7.62
C LEU A 85 -25.18 -4.91 -8.59
N ALA A 86 -25.70 -5.07 -9.81
CA ALA A 86 -25.91 -3.97 -10.76
C ALA A 86 -26.83 -2.90 -10.20
N LYS A 87 -27.91 -3.30 -9.52
CA LYS A 87 -28.82 -2.38 -8.82
C LYS A 87 -28.09 -1.62 -7.71
N GLN A 88 -27.34 -2.33 -6.86
CA GLN A 88 -26.52 -1.68 -5.81
C GLN A 88 -25.52 -0.67 -6.38
N LEU A 89 -24.85 -1.01 -7.49
CA LEU A 89 -23.90 -0.11 -8.14
C LEU A 89 -24.59 1.14 -8.73
N LYS A 90 -25.72 0.97 -9.43
CA LYS A 90 -26.53 2.07 -9.96
C LYS A 90 -27.05 3.01 -8.88
N GLU A 91 -27.44 2.47 -7.74
CA GLU A 91 -27.97 3.27 -6.63
C GLU A 91 -26.88 4.03 -5.87
N LYS A 92 -25.68 3.46 -5.73
CA LYS A 92 -24.65 3.96 -4.81
C LYS A 92 -23.47 4.65 -5.48
N VAL A 93 -23.15 4.31 -6.73
CA VAL A 93 -21.99 4.86 -7.45
C VAL A 93 -22.48 5.97 -8.37
N ASN A 94 -22.01 7.19 -8.14
CA ASN A 94 -22.34 8.31 -9.03
C ASN A 94 -21.72 8.01 -10.40
N GLY A 95 -22.39 8.38 -11.51
CA GLY A 95 -21.92 8.11 -12.88
C GLY A 95 -21.35 6.70 -13.08
N VAL A 96 -22.10 5.68 -12.65
CA VAL A 96 -21.70 4.27 -12.77
C VAL A 96 -21.38 3.90 -14.23
N GLU A 97 -22.07 4.54 -15.17
CA GLU A 97 -21.93 4.36 -16.61
C GLU A 97 -20.61 4.88 -17.19
N GLU A 98 -19.95 5.78 -16.47
CA GLU A 98 -18.65 6.36 -16.83
C GLU A 98 -17.47 5.53 -16.31
N ILE A 99 -17.72 4.50 -15.48
CA ILE A 99 -16.66 3.62 -14.98
C ILE A 99 -15.89 3.05 -16.18
N SER A 100 -14.60 3.35 -16.22
CA SER A 100 -13.70 2.97 -17.32
C SER A 100 -12.61 2.01 -16.84
N HIS A 101 -12.22 2.10 -15.56
CA HIS A 101 -11.14 1.31 -14.98
C HIS A 101 -11.60 0.70 -13.66
N VAL A 102 -11.52 -0.62 -13.55
CA VAL A 102 -11.86 -1.37 -12.33
C VAL A 102 -10.58 -1.90 -11.72
N PHE A 103 -10.42 -1.70 -10.41
CA PHE A 103 -9.37 -2.31 -9.61
C PHE A 103 -10.02 -3.23 -8.57
N TYR A 104 -9.90 -4.53 -8.77
CA TYR A 104 -10.45 -5.57 -7.90
C TYR A 104 -9.39 -6.12 -6.95
N PHE A 105 -9.40 -5.63 -5.71
CA PHE A 105 -8.47 -6.03 -4.65
C PHE A 105 -9.20 -6.58 -3.42
N VAL A 106 -10.22 -7.40 -3.69
CA VAL A 106 -11.01 -8.10 -2.67
C VAL A 106 -10.68 -9.58 -2.73
N PHE A 107 -10.55 -10.19 -1.56
CA PHE A 107 -10.49 -11.64 -1.42
C PHE A 107 -11.17 -12.03 -0.11
N ALA A 108 -12.10 -12.98 -0.17
CA ALA A 108 -12.81 -13.48 0.99
C ALA A 108 -12.15 -14.78 1.47
N SER A 109 -11.44 -14.70 2.60
CA SER A 109 -10.73 -15.83 3.21
C SER A 109 -11.72 -16.86 3.78
N LEU A 110 -11.50 -18.14 3.49
CA LEU A 110 -12.18 -19.28 4.12
C LEU A 110 -11.11 -20.28 4.55
N ASN A 111 -10.50 -20.03 5.70
CA ASN A 111 -9.26 -20.68 6.17
C ASN A 111 -9.34 -22.21 6.31
N GLU A 112 -10.53 -22.80 6.33
CA GLU A 112 -10.74 -24.23 6.60
C GLU A 112 -10.90 -25.07 5.33
N ASP A 113 -11.21 -24.46 4.18
CA ASP A 113 -11.54 -25.19 2.96
C ASP A 113 -11.12 -24.38 1.72
N PRO A 114 -9.90 -24.61 1.19
CA PRO A 114 -9.38 -23.80 0.10
C PRO A 114 -10.13 -24.00 -1.23
N ILE A 115 -10.88 -25.10 -1.38
CA ILE A 115 -11.73 -25.33 -2.55
C ILE A 115 -13.00 -24.49 -2.44
N LYS A 116 -13.65 -24.45 -1.27
CA LYS A 116 -14.78 -23.53 -1.04
C LYS A 116 -14.36 -22.07 -1.08
N GLU A 117 -13.18 -21.74 -0.56
CA GLU A 117 -12.57 -20.41 -0.70
C GLU A 117 -12.46 -20.03 -2.18
N CYS A 118 -11.91 -20.92 -3.00
CA CYS A 118 -11.81 -20.72 -4.44
C CYS A 118 -13.19 -20.50 -5.07
N ALA A 119 -14.15 -21.38 -4.80
CA ALA A 119 -15.51 -21.28 -5.34
C ALA A 119 -16.23 -19.98 -4.94
N GLN A 120 -16.12 -19.57 -3.67
CA GLN A 120 -16.71 -18.33 -3.18
C GLN A 120 -16.15 -17.10 -3.89
N ASN A 121 -14.82 -17.01 -3.98
CA ASN A 121 -14.15 -15.89 -4.65
C ASN A 121 -14.46 -15.87 -6.16
N CYS A 122 -14.59 -17.04 -6.81
CA CYS A 122 -15.06 -17.13 -8.20
C CYS A 122 -16.49 -16.59 -8.35
N GLY A 123 -17.39 -16.91 -7.42
CA GLY A 123 -18.75 -16.36 -7.40
C GLY A 123 -18.76 -14.84 -7.26
N MET A 124 -17.90 -14.28 -6.41
CA MET A 124 -17.75 -12.83 -6.26
C MET A 124 -17.28 -12.17 -7.55
N MET A 125 -16.28 -12.77 -8.22
CA MET A 125 -15.74 -12.29 -9.49
C MET A 125 -16.80 -12.29 -10.59
N GLN A 126 -17.51 -13.42 -10.76
CA GLN A 126 -18.56 -13.57 -11.77
C GLN A 126 -19.67 -12.53 -11.58
N ARG A 127 -20.22 -12.39 -10.37
CA ARG A 127 -21.27 -11.40 -10.08
C ARG A 127 -20.85 -9.99 -10.43
N LEU A 128 -19.62 -9.61 -10.10
CA LEU A 128 -19.11 -8.27 -10.41
C LEU A 128 -18.94 -8.07 -11.91
N ALA A 129 -18.39 -9.05 -12.63
CA ALA A 129 -18.25 -8.98 -14.08
C ALA A 129 -19.62 -8.86 -14.79
N ASP A 130 -20.61 -9.64 -14.34
CA ASP A 130 -21.99 -9.57 -14.84
C ASP A 130 -22.61 -8.19 -14.57
N ALA A 131 -22.48 -7.69 -13.35
CA ALA A 131 -22.99 -6.38 -12.96
C ALA A 131 -22.38 -5.25 -13.79
N LEU A 132 -21.05 -5.23 -13.93
CA LEU A 132 -20.34 -4.21 -14.72
C LEU A 132 -20.77 -4.23 -16.20
N ASN A 133 -20.98 -5.42 -16.77
CA ASN A 133 -21.48 -5.57 -18.13
C ASN A 133 -22.89 -5.00 -18.35
N MET A 134 -23.67 -4.80 -17.28
CA MET A 134 -24.99 -4.17 -17.32
C MET A 134 -24.97 -2.66 -17.07
N VAL A 135 -23.99 -2.16 -16.31
CA VAL A 135 -24.04 -0.79 -15.77
C VAL A 135 -22.92 0.13 -16.26
N ALA A 136 -21.80 -0.42 -16.75
CA ALA A 136 -20.60 0.33 -17.10
C ALA A 136 -20.25 0.18 -18.59
N PRO A 137 -21.04 0.78 -19.51
CA PRO A 137 -20.76 0.73 -20.95
C PRO A 137 -19.42 1.36 -21.35
N SER A 138 -18.86 2.25 -20.50
CA SER A 138 -17.55 2.89 -20.73
C SER A 138 -16.36 2.07 -20.26
N LEU A 139 -16.58 0.85 -19.73
CA LEU A 139 -15.52 0.01 -19.18
C LEU A 139 -14.45 -0.28 -20.25
N ARG A 140 -13.17 -0.17 -19.86
CA ARG A 140 -11.99 -0.43 -20.71
C ARG A 140 -11.08 -1.47 -20.07
N THR A 141 -10.84 -1.39 -18.77
CA THR A 141 -9.94 -2.31 -18.08
C THR A 141 -10.45 -2.79 -16.74
N PHE A 142 -10.17 -4.07 -16.47
CA PHE A 142 -10.39 -4.74 -15.19
C PHE A 142 -9.05 -5.29 -14.67
N VAL A 143 -8.45 -4.62 -13.70
CA VAL A 143 -7.22 -5.08 -13.05
C VAL A 143 -7.58 -5.78 -11.76
N TYR A 144 -7.10 -7.01 -11.56
CA TYR A 144 -7.21 -7.71 -10.29
C TYR A 144 -5.84 -8.19 -9.81
N SER A 145 -5.71 -8.34 -8.50
CA SER A 145 -4.51 -8.96 -7.94
C SER A 145 -4.68 -10.46 -7.85
N GLY A 146 -3.77 -11.18 -8.50
CA GLY A 146 -3.41 -12.53 -8.11
C GLY A 146 -2.44 -12.48 -6.93
N GLY A 147 -1.42 -13.33 -7.02
CA GLY A 147 -0.30 -13.35 -6.08
C GLY A 147 0.49 -14.65 -6.24
N THR A 148 1.61 -14.77 -5.53
CA THR A 148 2.52 -15.91 -5.67
C THR A 148 1.94 -17.28 -5.32
N ARG A 149 0.76 -17.35 -4.67
CA ARG A 149 -0.03 -18.60 -4.58
C ARG A 149 -0.37 -19.17 -5.97
N GLY A 150 -0.50 -18.31 -7.00
CA GLY A 150 -0.62 -18.69 -8.40
C GLY A 150 0.61 -19.37 -9.01
N TYR A 151 1.74 -19.42 -8.29
CA TYR A 151 2.94 -20.19 -8.66
C TYR A 151 3.15 -21.42 -7.78
N GLY A 152 2.18 -21.78 -6.92
CA GLY A 152 2.32 -22.98 -6.11
C GLY A 152 3.16 -22.82 -4.85
N ILE A 153 3.46 -21.59 -4.41
CA ILE A 153 4.33 -21.40 -3.23
C ILE A 153 3.71 -21.91 -1.92
N TYR A 154 2.44 -22.34 -1.93
CA TYR A 154 1.83 -22.94 -0.75
C TYR A 154 2.18 -24.42 -0.56
N ILE A 155 2.72 -25.06 -1.61
CA ILE A 155 3.29 -26.40 -1.52
C ILE A 155 4.68 -26.30 -0.88
N PRO A 156 5.01 -27.11 0.14
CA PRO A 156 6.35 -27.15 0.71
C PRO A 156 7.42 -27.36 -0.37
N GLY A 157 8.43 -26.48 -0.41
CA GLY A 157 9.49 -26.50 -1.43
C GLY A 157 9.12 -25.83 -2.77
N GLY A 158 7.87 -25.40 -2.94
CA GLY A 158 7.37 -24.79 -4.18
C GLY A 158 7.11 -25.80 -5.30
N ILE A 159 6.42 -25.33 -6.35
CA ILE A 159 6.15 -26.14 -7.56
C ILE A 159 7.18 -25.83 -8.66
N PHE A 160 7.53 -24.55 -8.82
CA PHE A 160 8.41 -24.08 -9.88
C PHE A 160 9.75 -23.57 -9.34
N GLN A 161 10.78 -23.67 -10.19
CA GLN A 161 12.09 -23.10 -9.91
C GLN A 161 12.10 -21.59 -10.26
N PRO A 162 12.60 -20.72 -9.36
CA PRO A 162 12.71 -19.29 -9.64
C PRO A 162 13.88 -18.96 -10.59
N PRO A 163 13.90 -17.77 -11.22
CA PRO A 163 12.92 -16.70 -11.08
C PRO A 163 11.56 -17.09 -11.68
N LEU A 164 10.49 -16.84 -10.92
CA LEU A 164 9.15 -17.18 -11.33
C LEU A 164 8.71 -16.27 -12.47
N VAL A 165 8.46 -16.86 -13.65
CA VAL A 165 7.98 -16.16 -14.85
C VAL A 165 6.50 -16.45 -15.05
N GLU A 166 5.74 -15.51 -15.60
CA GLU A 166 4.28 -15.59 -15.58
C GLU A 166 3.69 -16.76 -16.38
N SER A 167 4.40 -17.30 -17.38
CA SER A 167 3.96 -18.51 -18.10
C SER A 167 4.00 -19.78 -17.24
N MET A 168 4.69 -19.77 -16.10
CA MET A 168 4.67 -20.90 -15.16
C MET A 168 3.29 -21.06 -14.51
N ALA A 169 2.56 -19.96 -14.28
CA ALA A 169 1.23 -20.01 -13.66
C ALA A 169 0.19 -20.79 -14.50
N ASP A 170 0.44 -20.92 -15.80
CA ASP A 170 -0.39 -21.70 -16.74
C ASP A 170 -0.20 -23.23 -16.59
N ASN A 171 0.81 -23.66 -15.83
CA ASN A 171 1.25 -25.06 -15.73
C ASN A 171 1.10 -25.62 -14.31
N LEU A 172 0.15 -25.10 -13.52
CA LEU A 172 -0.14 -25.63 -12.19
C LEU A 172 -0.74 -27.05 -12.28
N PRO A 173 -0.35 -27.99 -11.38
CA PRO A 173 -1.03 -29.28 -11.24
C PRO A 173 -2.52 -29.10 -10.94
N ASP A 174 -3.37 -29.92 -11.56
CA ASP A 174 -4.84 -29.80 -11.48
C ASP A 174 -5.38 -29.87 -10.04
N ASP A 175 -4.80 -30.76 -9.23
CA ASP A 175 -5.19 -30.95 -7.83
C ASP A 175 -4.95 -29.67 -7.00
N TYR A 176 -3.84 -28.99 -7.26
CA TYR A 176 -3.51 -27.70 -6.66
C TYR A 176 -4.31 -26.55 -7.26
N ALA A 177 -4.49 -26.50 -8.58
CA ALA A 177 -5.19 -25.42 -9.28
C ALA A 177 -6.64 -25.23 -8.81
N ARG A 178 -7.32 -26.30 -8.35
CA ARG A 178 -8.66 -26.21 -7.73
C ARG A 178 -8.69 -25.46 -6.40
N THR A 179 -7.52 -25.25 -5.79
CA THR A 179 -7.36 -24.51 -4.53
C THR A 179 -6.97 -23.04 -4.75
N VAL A 180 -6.81 -22.59 -6.00
CA VAL A 180 -6.32 -21.25 -6.34
C VAL A 180 -7.33 -20.56 -7.23
N ALA A 181 -7.87 -19.41 -6.80
CA ALA A 181 -8.93 -18.72 -7.54
C ALA A 181 -8.44 -18.03 -8.82
N TYR A 182 -7.16 -17.63 -8.90
CA TYR A 182 -6.67 -16.75 -9.97
C TYR A 182 -6.79 -17.36 -11.38
N PRO A 183 -6.43 -18.64 -11.64
CA PRO A 183 -6.69 -19.26 -12.94
C PRO A 183 -8.17 -19.25 -13.34
N TRP A 184 -9.08 -19.35 -12.37
CA TRP A 184 -10.53 -19.27 -12.63
C TRP A 184 -10.99 -17.84 -12.88
N PHE A 185 -10.40 -16.84 -12.22
CA PHE A 185 -10.64 -15.43 -12.52
C PHE A 185 -10.29 -15.09 -13.98
N GLN A 186 -9.16 -15.60 -14.48
CA GLN A 186 -8.77 -15.42 -15.88
C GLN A 186 -9.84 -15.97 -16.83
N LYS A 187 -10.37 -17.18 -16.56
CA LYS A 187 -11.44 -17.79 -17.37
C LYS A 187 -12.72 -16.96 -17.33
N ILE A 188 -13.20 -16.63 -16.12
CA ILE A 188 -14.40 -15.81 -15.89
C ILE A 188 -14.29 -14.47 -16.64
N LEU A 189 -13.20 -13.74 -16.44
CA LEU A 189 -13.04 -12.41 -17.04
C LEU A 189 -12.82 -12.49 -18.55
N THR A 190 -12.18 -13.54 -19.07
CA THR A 190 -12.05 -13.77 -20.51
C THR A 190 -13.42 -14.01 -21.15
N GLU A 191 -14.25 -14.86 -20.54
CA GLU A 191 -15.60 -15.12 -21.02
C GLU A 191 -16.49 -13.87 -20.90
N SER A 192 -16.46 -13.18 -19.77
CA SER A 192 -17.26 -11.97 -19.52
C SER A 192 -16.87 -10.79 -20.41
N SER A 193 -15.61 -10.69 -20.85
CA SER A 193 -15.12 -9.63 -21.75
C SER A 193 -15.25 -9.95 -23.24
N ASN A 194 -15.60 -11.19 -23.59
CA ASN A 194 -15.64 -11.63 -24.99
C ASN A 194 -16.64 -10.78 -25.82
N GLY A 195 -16.17 -10.25 -26.95
CA GLY A 195 -16.95 -9.38 -27.83
C GLY A 195 -17.25 -7.98 -27.26
N ARG A 196 -16.62 -7.58 -26.15
CA ARG A 196 -16.81 -6.28 -25.50
C ARG A 196 -15.59 -5.38 -25.65
N GLY A 197 -15.77 -4.09 -25.35
CA GLY A 197 -14.72 -3.07 -25.44
C GLY A 197 -13.75 -3.02 -24.26
N TRP A 198 -13.78 -4.00 -23.35
CA TRP A 198 -12.91 -4.03 -22.17
C TRP A 198 -12.07 -5.31 -22.09
N THR A 199 -10.94 -5.22 -21.40
CA THR A 199 -10.02 -6.35 -21.15
C THR A 199 -9.64 -6.44 -19.69
N TRP A 200 -8.97 -7.51 -19.29
CA TRP A 200 -8.51 -7.71 -17.92
C TRP A 200 -6.99 -7.83 -17.83
N THR A 201 -6.41 -7.52 -16.67
CA THR A 201 -5.01 -7.82 -16.37
C THR A 201 -4.90 -8.38 -14.97
N GLU A 202 -4.18 -9.49 -14.83
CA GLU A 202 -3.75 -9.97 -13.53
C GLU A 202 -2.44 -9.30 -13.16
N VAL A 203 -2.38 -8.70 -11.97
CA VAL A 203 -1.12 -8.28 -11.37
C VAL A 203 -0.75 -9.23 -10.24
N CYS A 204 0.50 -9.69 -10.23
CA CYS A 204 0.96 -10.77 -9.35
C CYS A 204 2.08 -10.27 -8.42
N PRO A 205 1.75 -9.80 -7.21
CA PRO A 205 2.72 -9.49 -6.19
C PRO A 205 3.18 -10.75 -5.41
N ASP A 206 4.41 -10.69 -4.89
CA ASP A 206 4.87 -11.58 -3.81
C ASP A 206 4.55 -10.94 -2.45
N ALA A 207 5.55 -10.55 -1.65
CA ALA A 207 5.33 -9.90 -0.37
C ALA A 207 5.00 -8.41 -0.54
N VAL A 208 3.75 -8.02 -0.28
CA VAL A 208 3.35 -6.61 -0.29
C VAL A 208 3.73 -5.92 1.02
N VAL A 209 4.44 -4.80 0.91
CA VAL A 209 4.87 -3.99 2.04
C VAL A 209 4.14 -2.65 2.03
N GLY A 210 3.25 -2.46 3.00
CA GLY A 210 2.75 -1.12 3.31
C GLY A 210 1.65 -1.03 4.37
N PHE A 211 0.86 0.03 4.27
CA PHE A 211 -0.05 0.54 5.28
C PHE A 211 -1.51 0.16 5.04
N THR A 212 -2.21 -0.18 6.12
CA THR A 212 -3.66 -0.30 6.13
C THR A 212 -4.25 0.51 7.28
N PRO A 213 -5.26 1.37 7.06
CA PRO A 213 -5.80 2.26 8.09
C PRO A 213 -6.47 1.52 9.25
N ASN A 214 -7.07 0.36 8.99
CA ASN A 214 -7.87 -0.40 9.97
C ASN A 214 -7.26 -1.75 10.34
N GLY A 215 -5.95 -1.92 10.12
CA GLY A 215 -5.32 -3.24 10.13
C GLY A 215 -5.63 -4.05 8.87
N SER A 216 -5.16 -5.30 8.85
CA SER A 216 -5.30 -6.19 7.69
C SER A 216 -5.51 -7.62 8.16
N ALA A 217 -6.31 -8.41 7.42
CA ALA A 217 -6.35 -9.85 7.66
C ALA A 217 -4.98 -10.49 7.38
N PHE A 218 -4.23 -9.96 6.41
CA PHE A 218 -2.92 -10.44 5.98
C PHE A 218 -1.99 -9.25 5.71
N SER A 219 -1.13 -8.92 6.67
CA SER A 219 -0.04 -7.94 6.48
C SER A 219 1.17 -8.33 7.32
N LEU A 220 2.22 -8.84 6.67
CA LEU A 220 3.46 -9.21 7.34
C LEU A 220 4.14 -8.00 7.99
N ALA A 221 4.10 -6.86 7.31
CA ALA A 221 4.67 -5.61 7.83
C ALA A 221 3.96 -5.20 9.14
N LEU A 222 2.62 -5.25 9.19
CA LEU A 222 1.87 -4.95 10.41
C LEU A 222 2.13 -5.99 11.52
N HIS A 223 2.17 -7.27 11.15
CA HIS A 223 2.43 -8.37 12.07
C HIS A 223 3.75 -8.17 12.83
N TRP A 224 4.83 -7.95 12.07
CA TRP A 224 6.15 -7.71 12.63
C TRP A 224 6.26 -6.35 13.33
N ALA A 225 5.56 -5.33 12.84
CA ALA A 225 5.53 -4.04 13.52
C ALA A 225 4.95 -4.13 14.92
N GLN A 226 3.85 -4.87 15.09
CA GLN A 226 3.24 -5.09 16.40
C GLN A 226 4.18 -5.90 17.30
N TYR A 227 4.73 -7.00 16.78
CA TYR A 227 5.68 -7.84 17.50
C TYR A 227 6.91 -7.05 17.98
N LEU A 228 7.58 -6.34 17.08
CA LEU A 228 8.81 -5.60 17.38
C LEU A 228 8.55 -4.38 18.27
N SER A 229 7.40 -3.71 18.13
CA SER A 229 6.99 -2.65 19.06
C SER A 229 6.84 -3.17 20.48
N LEU A 230 6.15 -4.30 20.65
CA LEU A 230 5.97 -4.93 21.96
C LEU A 230 7.28 -5.51 22.50
N TYR A 231 8.13 -6.05 21.64
CA TYR A 231 9.45 -6.53 22.01
C TYR A 231 10.30 -5.38 22.55
N ALA A 232 10.34 -4.25 21.84
CA ALA A 232 10.96 -3.01 22.30
C ALA A 232 10.34 -2.53 23.63
N TYR A 233 9.01 -2.54 23.75
CA TYR A 233 8.35 -2.09 24.97
C TYR A 233 8.70 -2.94 26.20
N ASN A 234 8.71 -4.25 26.02
CA ASN A 234 9.05 -5.19 27.08
C ASN A 234 10.52 -5.07 27.52
N HIS A 235 11.40 -4.51 26.68
CA HIS A 235 12.81 -4.27 26.98
C HIS A 235 13.11 -2.79 27.27
N GLY A 236 12.09 -1.99 27.64
CA GLY A 236 12.28 -0.60 28.06
C GLY A 236 12.60 0.39 26.93
N ILE A 237 12.55 -0.02 25.66
CA ILE A 237 12.79 0.85 24.50
C ILE A 237 11.47 1.55 24.16
N ARG A 238 11.50 2.87 23.96
CA ARG A 238 10.33 3.70 23.64
C ARG A 238 10.63 4.64 22.47
N PRO A 239 9.63 4.99 21.62
CA PRO A 239 9.79 5.91 20.49
C PRO A 239 10.35 7.28 20.88
N ASN A 240 9.95 7.79 22.05
CA ASN A 240 10.27 9.13 22.53
C ASN A 240 11.34 9.14 23.64
N GLY A 241 11.90 7.98 24.00
CA GLY A 241 12.92 7.88 25.03
C GLY A 241 14.28 8.32 24.47
N THR A 242 14.86 9.37 25.05
CA THR A 242 16.29 9.67 24.94
C THR A 242 17.07 8.40 25.20
N ALA A 243 17.84 7.96 24.21
CA ALA A 243 18.78 6.83 24.23
C ALA A 243 18.65 5.89 25.45
N SER A 244 17.89 4.79 25.31
CA SER A 244 18.16 3.65 26.17
C SER A 244 19.63 3.28 25.97
N PRO A 245 20.47 3.24 27.02
CA PRO A 245 21.90 2.93 26.89
C PRO A 245 22.16 1.54 26.29
N ASN A 246 21.13 0.71 26.15
CA ASN A 246 21.21 -0.69 25.72
C ASN A 246 20.58 -0.96 24.34
N ARG A 247 20.35 0.06 23.49
CA ARG A 247 19.76 -0.15 22.14
C ARG A 247 20.52 -1.18 21.30
N ASP A 248 21.85 -1.27 21.45
CA ASP A 248 22.69 -2.22 20.73
C ASP A 248 22.74 -3.64 21.35
N GLU A 249 22.13 -3.84 22.52
CA GLU A 249 22.18 -5.10 23.27
C GLU A 249 20.95 -5.99 23.05
N VAL A 250 19.78 -5.39 22.79
CA VAL A 250 18.52 -6.15 22.69
C VAL A 250 18.43 -6.86 21.35
N LYS A 251 18.92 -8.10 21.32
CA LYS A 251 18.88 -8.98 20.15
C LYS A 251 17.50 -9.59 19.96
N VAL A 252 16.94 -9.46 18.77
CA VAL A 252 15.68 -10.12 18.38
C VAL A 252 15.96 -11.12 17.24
N PRO A 253 15.89 -12.44 17.51
CA PRO A 253 16.06 -13.46 16.48
C PRO A 253 14.99 -13.37 15.40
N PHE A 254 15.36 -13.72 14.16
CA PHE A 254 14.39 -13.91 13.09
C PHE A 254 13.40 -15.03 13.46
N PRO A 255 12.07 -14.82 13.34
CA PRO A 255 11.06 -15.83 13.62
C PRO A 255 10.97 -16.83 12.45
N GLY A 256 11.91 -17.77 12.42
CA GLY A 256 12.03 -18.76 11.35
C GLY A 256 13.21 -19.71 11.57
N ASP A 257 13.59 -20.40 10.50
CA ASP A 257 14.82 -21.19 10.42
C ASP A 257 15.82 -20.57 9.42
N GLU A 258 17.01 -21.17 9.31
CA GLU A 258 18.08 -20.65 8.47
C GLU A 258 17.72 -20.68 6.98
N ALA A 259 16.90 -21.64 6.55
CA ALA A 259 16.46 -21.75 5.17
C ALA A 259 15.48 -20.64 4.83
N GLY A 260 14.44 -20.40 5.64
CA GLY A 260 13.52 -19.27 5.49
C GLY A 260 14.21 -17.91 5.63
N TYR A 261 15.21 -17.81 6.51
CA TYR A 261 15.99 -16.59 6.69
C TYR A 261 16.79 -16.20 5.42
N ARG A 262 17.30 -17.19 4.69
CA ARG A 262 18.14 -16.99 3.49
C ARG A 262 17.40 -17.03 2.16
N SER A 263 16.19 -17.58 2.14
CA SER A 263 15.41 -17.73 0.92
C SER A 263 15.11 -16.40 0.24
N LEU A 264 15.23 -16.37 -1.09
CA LEU A 264 15.07 -15.19 -1.92
C LEU A 264 13.60 -14.93 -2.26
N LEU A 265 13.19 -13.67 -2.08
CA LEU A 265 11.86 -13.15 -2.34
C LEU A 265 11.94 -11.81 -3.10
N THR A 266 10.80 -11.36 -3.64
CA THR A 266 10.71 -10.07 -4.35
C THR A 266 9.57 -9.24 -3.77
N PRO A 267 9.82 -8.48 -2.68
CA PRO A 267 8.78 -7.64 -2.12
C PRO A 267 8.34 -6.57 -3.12
N VAL A 268 7.16 -6.00 -2.88
CA VAL A 268 6.71 -4.80 -3.60
C VAL A 268 6.17 -3.79 -2.59
N SER A 269 6.68 -2.56 -2.63
CA SER A 269 6.09 -1.49 -1.82
C SER A 269 4.74 -1.07 -2.38
N GLU A 270 3.83 -0.66 -1.50
CA GLU A 270 2.52 -0.15 -1.92
C GLU A 270 2.59 0.98 -2.93
N LYS A 271 3.56 1.89 -2.82
CA LYS A 271 3.71 2.97 -3.80
C LYS A 271 3.92 2.39 -5.20
N ILE A 272 4.77 1.39 -5.34
CA ILE A 272 5.09 0.79 -6.63
C ILE A 272 3.98 -0.17 -7.09
N LEU A 273 3.36 -0.92 -6.18
CA LEU A 273 2.20 -1.77 -6.48
C LEU A 273 1.08 -0.95 -7.14
N GLY A 274 0.68 0.15 -6.53
CA GLY A 274 -0.40 1.00 -7.05
C GLY A 274 -0.05 1.59 -8.41
N ARG A 275 1.22 1.95 -8.62
CA ARG A 275 1.72 2.46 -9.91
C ARG A 275 1.72 1.40 -11.01
N ILE A 276 2.14 0.16 -10.70
CA ILE A 276 2.09 -0.96 -11.65
C ILE A 276 0.65 -1.30 -12.01
N ALA A 277 -0.25 -1.34 -11.01
CA ALA A 277 -1.68 -1.59 -11.26
C ALA A 277 -2.29 -0.52 -12.18
N ILE A 278 -2.04 0.77 -11.91
CA ILE A 278 -2.55 1.87 -12.75
C ILE A 278 -1.95 1.80 -14.16
N HIS A 279 -0.67 1.47 -14.29
CA HIS A 279 -0.04 1.31 -15.60
C HIS A 279 -0.66 0.18 -16.42
N ALA A 280 -0.85 -0.98 -15.79
CA ALA A 280 -1.55 -2.10 -16.42
C ALA A 280 -2.96 -1.71 -16.88
N ALA A 281 -3.67 -0.91 -16.08
CA ALA A 281 -5.00 -0.43 -16.40
C ALA A 281 -5.03 0.59 -17.56
N LEU A 282 -3.96 1.37 -17.75
CA LEU A 282 -3.87 2.41 -18.78
C LEU A 282 -3.21 1.96 -20.09
N ASP A 283 -2.62 0.76 -20.13
CA ASP A 283 -2.00 0.17 -21.34
C ASP A 283 -2.64 -1.20 -21.69
N PRO A 284 -3.96 -1.26 -21.97
CA PRO A 284 -4.67 -2.51 -22.24
C PRO A 284 -4.15 -3.27 -23.46
N ASP A 285 -3.62 -2.59 -24.47
CA ASP A 285 -3.07 -3.26 -25.67
C ASP A 285 -1.88 -4.14 -25.30
N LYS A 286 -1.05 -3.67 -24.37
CA LYS A 286 0.13 -4.42 -23.92
C LYS A 286 -0.18 -5.35 -22.75
N CYS A 287 -1.03 -4.94 -21.81
CA CYS A 287 -1.27 -5.65 -20.55
C CYS A 287 -2.56 -6.48 -20.52
N GLY A 288 -3.49 -6.28 -21.45
CA GLY A 288 -4.75 -7.02 -21.52
C GLY A 288 -4.57 -8.52 -21.72
N GLN A 289 -5.43 -9.30 -21.07
CA GLN A 289 -5.49 -10.75 -20.98
C GLN A 289 -4.16 -11.41 -20.60
N LYS A 290 -3.42 -10.78 -19.68
CA LYS A 290 -2.09 -11.23 -19.26
C LYS A 290 -1.92 -11.11 -17.76
N THR A 291 -1.04 -11.96 -17.24
CA THR A 291 -0.45 -11.82 -15.91
C THR A 291 0.83 -11.00 -15.98
N ILE A 292 1.03 -10.11 -15.02
CA ILE A 292 2.21 -9.25 -14.86
C ILE A 292 2.74 -9.40 -13.44
N ASN A 293 3.98 -9.88 -13.30
CA ASN A 293 4.67 -9.88 -12.01
C ASN A 293 4.93 -8.45 -11.53
N MET A 294 4.64 -8.19 -10.25
CA MET A 294 4.87 -6.89 -9.63
C MET A 294 6.23 -6.88 -8.95
N VAL A 295 7.19 -6.18 -9.56
CA VAL A 295 8.57 -6.10 -9.07
C VAL A 295 8.94 -4.65 -8.79
N ASP A 296 9.30 -4.33 -7.54
CA ASP A 296 9.79 -3.01 -7.12
C ASP A 296 11.28 -2.82 -7.40
N ASN A 297 12.05 -3.90 -7.25
CA ASN A 297 13.48 -3.96 -7.51
C ASN A 297 13.82 -5.30 -8.17
N ASP A 298 14.61 -5.27 -9.24
CA ASP A 298 15.05 -6.49 -9.94
C ASP A 298 15.88 -7.41 -9.08
N ARG A 299 16.58 -6.84 -8.08
CA ARG A 299 17.40 -7.63 -7.19
C ARG A 299 16.52 -8.28 -6.13
N PRO A 300 16.41 -9.62 -6.10
CA PRO A 300 15.74 -10.30 -5.01
C PRO A 300 16.49 -10.11 -3.70
N VAL A 301 15.78 -10.26 -2.59
CA VAL A 301 16.31 -10.10 -1.24
C VAL A 301 15.95 -11.30 -0.39
N SER A 302 16.68 -11.51 0.69
CA SER A 302 16.37 -12.48 1.74
C SER A 302 15.94 -11.77 3.03
N PHE A 303 15.39 -12.50 4.00
CA PHE A 303 15.20 -11.92 5.32
C PHE A 303 16.52 -11.67 6.07
N ALA A 304 17.61 -12.31 5.67
CA ALA A 304 18.95 -11.96 6.14
C ALA A 304 19.36 -10.54 5.75
N ASP A 305 18.92 -10.06 4.58
CA ASP A 305 19.14 -8.67 4.15
C ASP A 305 18.20 -7.69 4.88
N LEU A 306 16.96 -8.11 5.16
CA LEU A 306 15.90 -7.22 5.64
C LEU A 306 15.81 -7.14 7.17
N TRP A 307 15.87 -8.27 7.87
CA TRP A 307 15.55 -8.39 9.30
C TRP A 307 16.36 -7.46 10.21
N PRO A 308 17.70 -7.32 10.04
CA PRO A 308 18.48 -6.39 10.88
C PRO A 308 17.98 -4.96 10.76
N ALA A 309 17.59 -4.54 9.55
CA ALA A 309 17.15 -3.19 9.31
C ALA A 309 15.70 -2.94 9.76
N ILE A 310 14.82 -3.93 9.62
CA ILE A 310 13.46 -3.89 10.18
C ILE A 310 13.54 -3.75 11.70
N ALA A 311 14.28 -4.62 12.38
CA ALA A 311 14.44 -4.58 13.83
C ALA A 311 15.05 -3.26 14.32
N ASN A 312 16.06 -2.74 13.60
CA ASN A 312 16.71 -1.48 13.94
C ASN A 312 15.75 -0.29 13.91
N TRP A 313 14.72 -0.31 13.04
CA TRP A 313 13.68 0.72 13.04
C TRP A 313 12.97 0.85 14.40
N PHE A 314 12.82 -0.27 15.13
CA PHE A 314 12.24 -0.32 16.47
C PHE A 314 13.29 -0.14 17.60
N GLY A 315 14.54 0.16 17.24
CA GLY A 315 15.66 0.27 18.17
C GLY A 315 16.17 -1.08 18.69
N LEU A 316 15.96 -2.17 17.94
CA LEU A 316 16.37 -3.52 18.28
C LEU A 316 17.48 -4.02 17.34
N LYS A 317 18.30 -4.96 17.79
CA LYS A 317 19.31 -5.63 16.96
C LYS A 317 18.76 -6.92 16.38
N GLY A 318 18.33 -6.89 15.12
CA GLY A 318 17.89 -8.11 14.42
C GLY A 318 19.06 -9.08 14.20
N VAL A 319 18.89 -10.34 14.62
CA VAL A 319 19.88 -11.41 14.41
C VAL A 319 19.24 -12.59 13.68
N GLY A 320 20.05 -13.54 13.21
CA GLY A 320 19.57 -14.77 12.59
C GLY A 320 18.65 -15.59 13.50
N PRO A 321 18.05 -16.66 12.99
CA PRO A 321 17.16 -17.52 13.75
C PRO A 321 17.88 -18.15 14.94
N SER A 322 17.13 -18.37 16.03
CA SER A 322 17.65 -19.03 17.24
C SER A 322 17.71 -20.55 17.05
N SER A 323 18.76 -21.20 17.53
CA SER A 323 18.84 -22.67 17.61
C SER A 323 18.01 -23.26 18.76
N VAL A 324 17.51 -22.42 19.67
CA VAL A 324 16.73 -22.81 20.84
C VAL A 324 15.24 -22.60 20.54
N GLY A 325 14.46 -23.68 20.59
CA GLY A 325 13.05 -23.76 20.16
C GLY A 325 12.01 -23.08 21.08
N ASP A 326 12.44 -22.24 22.03
CA ASP A 326 11.59 -21.71 23.10
C ASP A 326 11.14 -20.25 22.87
N ALA A 327 11.44 -19.66 21.71
CA ALA A 327 11.00 -18.30 21.41
C ALA A 327 9.53 -18.29 20.96
N PHE A 328 8.70 -17.48 21.62
CA PHE A 328 7.32 -17.22 21.19
C PHE A 328 7.28 -16.81 19.72
N LYS A 329 6.32 -17.34 18.97
CA LYS A 329 6.02 -16.82 17.64
C LYS A 329 5.53 -15.37 17.76
N PRO A 330 5.70 -14.53 16.72
CA PRO A 330 5.30 -13.13 16.77
C PRO A 330 3.86 -12.91 17.24
N GLY A 331 2.89 -13.69 16.76
CA GLY A 331 1.48 -13.60 17.16
C GLY A 331 1.22 -14.01 18.61
N GLU A 332 1.92 -15.04 19.10
CA GLU A 332 1.88 -15.45 20.52
C GLU A 332 2.46 -14.36 21.42
N TYR A 333 3.58 -13.77 21.01
CA TYR A 333 4.21 -12.65 21.72
C TYR A 333 3.28 -11.43 21.76
N VAL A 334 2.65 -11.10 20.62
CA VAL A 334 1.67 -10.01 20.53
C VAL A 334 0.49 -10.26 21.47
N THR A 335 -0.02 -11.49 21.52
CA THR A 335 -1.13 -11.86 22.41
C THR A 335 -0.74 -11.70 23.87
N LYS A 336 0.44 -12.19 24.26
CA LYS A 336 0.94 -12.13 25.65
C LYS A 336 1.18 -10.70 26.14
N PHE A 337 1.79 -9.86 25.30
CA PHE A 337 2.23 -8.52 25.70
C PHE A 337 1.31 -7.39 25.22
N ARG A 338 0.12 -7.71 24.71
CA ARG A 338 -0.84 -6.74 24.15
C ARG A 338 -1.13 -5.54 25.07
N HIS A 339 -1.16 -5.77 26.38
CA HIS A 339 -1.40 -4.73 27.39
C HIS A 339 -0.41 -3.56 27.31
N LEU A 340 0.84 -3.82 26.89
CA LEU A 340 1.87 -2.80 26.75
C LEU A 340 1.51 -1.72 25.71
N PHE A 341 0.62 -2.00 24.76
CA PHE A 341 0.15 -0.95 23.85
C PHE A 341 -0.63 0.14 24.59
N THR A 342 -1.49 -0.23 25.53
CA THR A 342 -2.27 0.74 26.31
C THR A 342 -1.38 1.50 27.28
N GLU A 343 -0.49 0.78 27.98
CA GLU A 343 0.46 1.38 28.94
C GLU A 343 1.42 2.39 28.28
N ASN A 344 1.64 2.27 26.97
CA ASN A 344 2.50 3.16 26.19
C ASN A 344 1.72 4.12 25.29
N GLU A 345 0.43 4.37 25.58
CA GLU A 345 -0.40 5.34 24.87
C GLU A 345 -0.48 5.06 23.36
N ARG A 346 -0.55 3.78 22.97
CA ARG A 346 -0.70 3.29 21.60
C ARG A 346 -1.90 2.34 21.45
N PRO A 347 -3.12 2.74 21.85
CA PRO A 347 -4.29 1.86 21.85
C PRO A 347 -4.63 1.30 20.45
N LYS A 348 -4.35 2.05 19.37
CA LYS A 348 -4.51 1.56 17.99
C LYS A 348 -3.63 0.34 17.67
N GLY A 349 -2.46 0.22 18.30
CA GLY A 349 -1.62 -0.98 18.16
C GLY A 349 -2.28 -2.23 18.71
N ALA A 350 -3.21 -2.09 19.68
CA ALA A 350 -3.98 -3.20 20.22
C ALA A 350 -5.23 -3.53 19.39
N THR A 351 -5.84 -2.55 18.72
CA THR A 351 -7.13 -2.71 18.02
C THR A 351 -7.03 -2.87 16.51
N CYS A 352 -5.98 -2.33 15.87
CA CYS A 352 -5.76 -2.35 14.42
C CYS A 352 -4.62 -3.31 14.04
N GLY A 353 -4.76 -4.59 14.43
CA GLY A 353 -3.75 -5.62 14.20
C GLY A 353 -4.01 -6.54 13.02
N VAL A 354 -3.21 -7.60 12.94
CA VAL A 354 -3.49 -8.70 12.00
C VAL A 354 -4.67 -9.55 12.48
N GLY A 355 -5.61 -9.80 11.57
CA GLY A 355 -6.77 -10.67 11.81
C GLY A 355 -6.51 -12.13 11.48
N ALA A 356 -7.30 -12.67 10.54
CA ALA A 356 -7.39 -14.10 10.21
C ALA A 356 -6.08 -14.76 9.75
N GLY A 357 -5.09 -13.98 9.29
CA GLY A 357 -3.82 -14.48 8.77
C GLY A 357 -2.70 -14.60 9.79
N SER A 358 -2.90 -14.25 11.06
CA SER A 358 -1.84 -14.21 12.08
C SER A 358 -1.08 -15.53 12.20
N THR A 359 -1.79 -16.66 12.27
CA THR A 359 -1.19 -18.01 12.34
C THR A 359 -0.35 -18.35 11.11
N GLN A 360 -0.78 -17.92 9.92
CA GLN A 360 -0.03 -18.15 8.69
C GLN A 360 1.22 -17.26 8.63
N LEU A 361 1.10 -15.99 9.03
CA LEU A 361 2.24 -15.09 9.08
C LEU A 361 3.27 -15.51 10.14
N ASP A 362 2.81 -16.15 11.21
CA ASP A 362 3.66 -16.78 12.22
C ASP A 362 4.47 -17.96 11.68
N SER A 363 4.00 -18.69 10.66
CA SER A 363 4.76 -19.81 10.09
C SER A 363 5.65 -19.42 8.92
N LEU A 364 5.58 -18.18 8.45
CA LEU A 364 6.24 -17.75 7.21
C LEU A 364 7.73 -18.07 7.15
N GLY A 365 8.47 -17.82 8.23
CA GLY A 365 9.91 -18.06 8.32
C GLY A 365 10.33 -19.53 8.41
N TRP A 366 9.38 -20.46 8.57
CA TRP A 366 9.61 -21.91 8.58
C TRP A 366 9.03 -22.61 7.34
N TRP A 367 8.05 -21.97 6.71
CA TRP A 367 7.28 -22.56 5.61
C TRP A 367 7.78 -22.13 4.23
N LEU A 368 8.11 -20.84 4.05
CA LEU A 368 8.67 -20.33 2.79
C LEU A 368 10.20 -20.40 2.83
N CYS A 369 10.72 -21.62 3.05
CA CYS A 369 12.13 -21.96 3.18
C CYS A 369 12.82 -22.29 1.83
N PHE A 370 12.29 -21.74 0.75
CA PHE A 370 12.80 -21.87 -0.62
C PHE A 370 12.70 -20.56 -1.38
N ASP A 371 13.56 -20.39 -2.38
CA ASP A 371 13.56 -19.22 -3.26
C ASP A 371 12.25 -19.16 -4.07
N ARG A 372 11.68 -17.96 -4.16
CA ARG A 372 10.42 -17.69 -4.89
C ARG A 372 10.41 -16.35 -5.59
N HIS A 373 11.59 -15.78 -5.82
CA HIS A 373 11.72 -14.45 -6.40
C HIS A 373 11.12 -14.40 -7.82
N LEU A 374 10.52 -13.25 -8.16
CA LEU A 374 9.81 -13.03 -9.41
C LEU A 374 10.76 -12.53 -10.50
N SER A 375 10.52 -12.93 -11.75
CA SER A 375 11.11 -12.27 -12.91
C SER A 375 10.41 -10.94 -13.20
N SER A 376 11.19 -9.90 -13.52
CA SER A 376 10.69 -8.59 -13.97
C SER A 376 10.63 -8.45 -15.50
N GLU A 377 11.01 -9.49 -16.25
CA GLU A 377 11.22 -9.43 -17.69
C GLU A 377 9.99 -8.92 -18.45
N ARG A 378 8.79 -9.44 -18.14
CA ARG A 378 7.55 -9.03 -18.81
C ARG A 378 7.14 -7.59 -18.47
N LEU A 379 7.32 -7.18 -17.22
CA LEU A 379 7.07 -5.80 -16.78
C LEU A 379 8.00 -4.83 -17.53
N ARG A 380 9.28 -5.20 -17.71
CA ARG A 380 10.29 -4.37 -18.41
C ARG A 380 10.14 -4.34 -19.93
N LYS A 381 9.78 -5.46 -20.57
CA LYS A 381 9.66 -5.55 -22.03
C LYS A 381 8.61 -4.59 -22.64
N LYS A 382 7.76 -3.95 -21.83
CA LYS A 382 6.53 -3.28 -22.29
C LYS A 382 6.47 -1.77 -22.06
N SER A 383 7.61 -1.09 -21.99
CA SER A 383 7.69 0.38 -21.85
C SER A 383 7.35 0.92 -20.46
N TRP A 384 7.39 0.08 -19.42
CA TRP A 384 7.41 0.58 -18.04
C TRP A 384 8.76 1.23 -17.77
N ASP A 385 8.83 2.54 -18.02
CA ASP A 385 10.05 3.34 -17.88
C ASP A 385 10.23 3.89 -16.45
N TYR A 386 9.46 3.37 -15.49
CA TYR A 386 9.68 3.74 -14.10
C TYR A 386 11.03 3.16 -13.64
N PRO A 387 11.95 3.98 -13.11
CA PRO A 387 13.23 3.49 -12.64
C PRO A 387 13.01 2.59 -11.41
N LEU A 388 12.96 1.28 -11.66
CA LEU A 388 13.16 0.25 -10.64
C LEU A 388 14.50 0.55 -9.95
N ARG A 389 14.49 0.59 -8.61
CA ARG A 389 15.66 1.02 -7.84
C ARG A 389 16.82 0.07 -8.12
N LYS A 390 17.94 0.58 -8.63
CA LYS A 390 19.21 -0.15 -8.71
C LYS A 390 19.97 0.10 -7.41
N GLY A 391 19.94 -0.82 -6.44
CA GLY A 391 20.64 -0.63 -5.16
C GLY A 391 20.14 -1.49 -4.00
N LYS A 392 20.73 -1.31 -2.80
CA LYS A 392 20.30 -1.98 -1.55
C LYS A 392 18.84 -1.64 -1.22
N TYR A 393 18.10 -2.61 -0.70
CA TYR A 393 16.66 -2.56 -0.46
C TYR A 393 16.30 -1.64 0.72
N ASN A 394 16.22 -0.33 0.48
CA ASN A 394 15.87 0.64 1.52
C ASN A 394 14.35 0.89 1.66
N SER A 395 13.46 0.33 0.83
CA SER A 395 12.02 0.70 0.83
C SER A 395 11.22 0.20 2.04
N MET A 396 11.62 -0.92 2.66
CA MET A 396 11.04 -1.38 3.93
C MET A 396 11.40 -0.43 5.09
N ILE A 397 12.51 0.30 4.95
CA ILE A 397 13.11 1.18 5.96
C ILE A 397 12.78 2.66 5.69
N SER A 398 12.57 3.03 4.42
CA SER A 398 12.42 4.41 3.94
C SER A 398 10.97 4.83 3.67
N SER A 399 9.98 4.08 4.12
CA SER A 399 8.60 4.54 4.10
C SER A 399 8.12 4.80 5.52
N PRO A 400 8.44 5.98 6.09
CA PRO A 400 7.86 6.44 7.35
C PRO A 400 6.32 6.24 7.36
N ALA A 401 5.66 6.35 6.20
CA ALA A 401 4.22 6.16 6.02
C ALA A 401 3.65 4.78 6.39
N VAL A 402 4.46 3.70 6.40
CA VAL A 402 3.96 2.34 6.71
C VAL A 402 3.67 2.15 8.19
N LEU A 403 4.38 2.89 9.05
CA LEU A 403 4.37 2.69 10.50
C LEU A 403 3.98 3.96 11.28
N LEU A 404 4.13 5.15 10.70
CA LEU A 404 3.79 6.41 11.36
C LEU A 404 2.32 6.50 11.81
N PRO A 405 1.31 6.07 11.03
CA PRO A 405 -0.08 6.23 11.47
C PRO A 405 -0.49 5.21 12.54
N VAL A 406 0.19 4.05 12.64
CA VAL A 406 -0.06 3.05 13.68
C VAL A 406 0.54 3.48 15.03
N LEU A 407 1.57 4.34 15.02
CA LEU A 407 2.36 4.72 16.20
C LEU A 407 2.46 6.23 16.50
N ARG A 408 1.86 7.12 15.70
CA ARG A 408 1.72 8.56 16.03
C ARG A 408 0.24 8.97 15.97
N GLN A 409 -0.28 9.38 17.13
CA GLN A 409 -1.32 10.39 17.21
C GLN A 409 -0.69 11.56 17.95
N ASP A 410 -0.19 12.56 17.22
CA ASP A 410 -0.15 13.88 17.82
C ASP A 410 -1.59 14.38 17.87
N SER A 411 -1.99 14.70 19.09
CA SER A 411 -3.25 15.24 19.56
C SER A 411 -3.92 16.18 18.56
N LEU A 412 -5.04 15.74 17.97
CA LEU A 412 -6.08 16.65 17.50
C LEU A 412 -6.77 17.20 18.74
N ALA A 413 -6.35 18.40 19.17
CA ALA A 413 -7.07 19.14 20.20
C ALA A 413 -8.52 19.40 19.71
N PRO A 414 -9.54 19.15 20.54
CA PRO A 414 -10.91 19.49 20.19
C PRO A 414 -11.08 21.01 20.16
N ALA A 415 -11.75 21.49 19.12
CA ALA A 415 -12.19 22.86 19.00
C ALA A 415 -13.22 23.19 20.09
N GLY A 416 -12.84 24.14 20.97
CA GLY A 416 -13.66 25.13 21.64
C GLY A 416 -15.01 24.72 22.27
N GLN A 417 -15.07 24.82 23.61
CA GLN A 417 -16.20 25.48 24.26
C GLN A 417 -15.66 26.53 25.24
N SER A 418 -16.07 27.78 25.02
CA SER A 418 -15.90 28.87 25.97
C SER A 418 -16.98 28.77 27.04
N THR A 419 -16.64 29.07 28.30
CA THR A 419 -17.33 30.07 29.14
C THR A 419 -16.63 30.22 30.50
N LYS A 420 -16.32 31.49 30.85
CA LYS A 420 -16.37 32.16 32.18
C LYS A 420 -15.70 31.48 33.40
N SER A 421 -15.11 32.13 34.39
CA SER A 421 -14.77 33.51 34.77
C SER A 421 -14.01 33.32 36.10
N ASP A 422 -12.94 34.07 36.36
CA ASP A 422 -12.81 34.89 37.58
C ASP A 422 -11.42 35.48 37.75
N GLN A 423 -11.45 36.69 38.28
CA GLN A 423 -10.37 37.63 38.53
C GLN A 423 -9.57 37.23 39.78
N THR A 424 -8.26 37.50 39.78
CA THR A 424 -7.63 38.30 40.85
C THR A 424 -6.21 38.72 40.46
N GLU A 425 -5.92 39.99 40.71
CA GLU A 425 -4.68 40.73 40.42
C GLU A 425 -3.53 40.35 41.37
N GLY A 426 -2.28 40.55 40.93
CA GLY A 426 -1.16 40.79 41.85
C GLY A 426 0.24 40.40 41.34
N ASN A 427 1.03 41.43 41.00
CA ASN A 427 2.50 41.48 40.99
C ASN A 427 3.31 40.83 39.85
N LEU A 428 3.47 41.63 38.79
CA LEU A 428 4.72 42.14 38.23
C LEU A 428 6.04 41.49 38.75
N HIS A 429 6.51 40.42 38.09
CA HIS A 429 7.91 40.17 37.74
C HIS A 429 8.02 38.86 36.93
N ALA A 430 7.99 38.98 35.59
CA ALA A 430 8.61 38.08 34.58
C ALA A 430 7.92 38.31 33.21
N LEU A 431 8.34 39.37 32.53
CA LEU A 431 8.08 39.58 31.11
C LEU A 431 8.84 38.53 30.30
N ILE A 432 8.11 37.62 29.63
CA ILE A 432 8.18 37.27 28.20
C ILE A 432 7.17 36.13 27.99
N LYS A 433 5.97 36.49 27.53
CA LYS A 433 5.03 35.59 26.84
C LYS A 433 4.50 36.36 25.64
N ILE A 434 5.10 36.13 24.48
CA ILE A 434 4.49 36.45 23.20
C ILE A 434 4.03 35.13 22.60
N GLY A 435 2.71 34.97 22.52
CA GLY A 435 2.10 33.94 21.71
C GLY A 435 2.17 34.32 20.24
N LYS A 436 2.39 33.29 19.40
CA LYS A 436 2.12 33.21 17.96
C LYS A 436 2.89 34.18 17.07
N ILE A 437 3.94 33.66 16.42
CA ILE A 437 4.06 33.57 14.96
C ILE A 437 4.94 32.36 14.61
N ASN A 438 4.46 31.58 13.64
CA ASN A 438 5.15 30.52 12.93
C ASN A 438 6.31 31.09 12.09
N ALA A 439 7.52 30.58 12.29
CA ALA A 439 8.48 30.22 11.24
C ALA A 439 9.82 29.80 11.87
N LEU A 440 10.27 28.59 11.50
CA LEU A 440 11.66 28.11 11.46
C LEU A 440 12.39 27.87 12.79
N ASP A 441 12.62 26.59 13.08
CA ASP A 441 13.70 26.10 13.94
C ASP A 441 14.33 24.85 13.26
N PRO A 442 15.64 24.58 13.35
CA PRO A 442 16.56 24.49 12.22
C PRO A 442 16.99 23.03 11.98
N ALA A 443 16.22 22.09 12.53
CA ALA A 443 16.42 20.65 12.37
C ALA A 443 15.89 20.12 11.01
N VAL A 444 15.22 20.98 10.23
CA VAL A 444 14.70 20.66 8.89
C VAL A 444 15.71 20.98 7.78
N LEU A 445 16.81 21.68 8.08
CA LEU A 445 17.86 21.99 7.09
C LEU A 445 19.09 21.06 7.15
N ALA A 446 19.27 20.30 8.24
CA ALA A 446 20.47 19.48 8.45
C ALA A 446 20.37 18.02 7.93
N SER A 447 19.19 17.57 7.47
CA SER A 447 19.03 16.22 6.89
C SER A 447 19.03 16.22 5.35
N TYR A 448 19.22 17.38 4.71
CA TYR A 448 19.26 17.51 3.25
C TYR A 448 20.69 17.53 2.66
N LEU A 449 21.75 17.40 3.48
CA LEU A 449 23.14 17.59 3.00
C LEU A 449 24.21 16.57 3.44
N LEU A 450 23.87 15.40 3.98
CA LEU A 450 24.89 14.37 4.29
C LEU A 450 24.44 12.96 3.88
N HIS A 451 24.32 12.75 2.56
CA HIS A 451 25.12 11.80 1.79
C HIS A 451 24.44 11.55 0.44
N ALA A 452 24.76 12.44 -0.49
CA ALA A 452 24.89 12.06 -1.88
C ALA A 452 26.06 11.07 -2.01
N SER A 453 25.79 9.93 -2.63
CA SER A 453 26.77 9.22 -3.46
C SER A 453 26.00 8.62 -4.64
N ASP A 454 25.59 9.47 -5.56
CA ASP A 454 25.96 9.36 -6.97
C ASP A 454 25.39 10.56 -7.72
N ILE A 455 26.32 11.40 -8.18
CA ILE A 455 26.08 12.55 -9.06
C ILE A 455 26.08 12.01 -10.48
N GLY A 456 24.93 12.05 -11.12
CA GLY A 456 24.75 11.88 -12.55
C GLY A 456 23.35 12.35 -12.89
N ASP A 457 23.27 13.40 -13.71
CA ASP A 457 22.04 13.96 -14.31
C ASP A 457 21.27 15.02 -13.51
N LEU A 458 21.99 15.99 -12.93
CA LEU A 458 21.44 17.31 -12.62
C LEU A 458 22.04 18.39 -13.54
N LEU A 459 21.78 18.26 -14.84
CA LEU A 459 22.03 19.32 -15.82
C LEU A 459 21.01 19.17 -16.95
N LEU A 460 19.81 19.70 -16.70
CA LEU A 460 18.85 20.23 -17.66
C LEU A 460 17.65 20.72 -16.83
N PHE A 461 17.17 21.93 -17.13
CA PHE A 461 16.05 22.64 -16.49
C PHE A 461 16.38 23.59 -15.33
N LEU A 462 17.19 24.61 -15.63
CA LEU A 462 16.92 25.97 -15.16
C LEU A 462 17.14 26.95 -16.33
N GLU A 463 16.05 27.48 -16.90
CA GLU A 463 15.87 28.86 -17.39
C GLU A 463 14.47 29.07 -18.08
N PRO A 464 13.90 30.30 -18.20
CA PRO A 464 12.91 30.79 -17.22
C PRO A 464 11.67 31.57 -17.75
N PHE A 465 10.72 31.89 -16.84
CA PHE A 465 9.67 32.96 -16.87
C PHE A 465 8.55 32.91 -17.95
N PRO A 466 7.43 33.69 -17.89
CA PRO A 466 7.07 34.77 -16.94
C PRO A 466 5.65 34.68 -16.32
N LEU A 467 5.47 35.31 -15.15
CA LEU A 467 4.15 35.80 -14.72
C LEU A 467 4.24 37.30 -14.41
N VAL A 468 3.57 38.04 -15.28
CA VAL A 468 3.19 39.45 -15.19
C VAL A 468 2.07 39.58 -14.16
N TYR A 469 2.18 40.48 -13.19
CA TYR A 469 1.17 41.54 -12.98
C TYR A 469 1.69 42.64 -12.04
N SER A 470 1.36 43.85 -12.48
CA SER A 470 1.67 45.19 -12.01
C SER A 470 0.93 45.60 -10.73
N GLY A 471 1.54 46.48 -9.93
CA GLY A 471 0.79 47.50 -9.19
C GLY A 471 1.41 48.04 -7.89
N ILE A 472 2.14 49.18 -7.99
CA ILE A 472 1.99 50.41 -7.14
C ILE A 472 2.21 50.23 -5.61
N HIS A 473 3.15 50.84 -4.85
CA HIS A 473 4.03 52.01 -4.83
C HIS A 473 5.39 51.55 -4.21
N GLY A 474 6.58 51.99 -4.63
CA GLY A 474 7.11 53.34 -4.42
C GLY A 474 8.02 53.38 -3.19
N PHE A 475 9.32 53.08 -3.37
CA PHE A 475 10.48 53.91 -2.98
C PHE A 475 11.78 53.10 -3.10
N HIS A 476 12.75 53.75 -3.74
CA HIS A 476 14.07 53.28 -4.11
C HIS A 476 15.11 53.68 -3.04
N LEU A 477 16.29 53.05 -3.14
CA LEU A 477 17.57 53.32 -2.49
C LEU A 477 17.75 52.55 -1.18
N GLY A 478 18.73 51.68 -1.01
CA GLY A 478 19.92 51.40 -1.80
C GLY A 478 21.01 50.88 -0.86
N GLN A 479 21.90 50.03 -1.39
CA GLN A 479 23.24 49.72 -0.86
C GLN A 479 23.27 48.88 0.44
N LEU A 480 23.63 47.60 0.33
CA LEU A 480 24.99 47.03 0.37
C LEU A 480 25.50 46.82 1.80
N GLY A 481 25.72 45.55 2.13
CA GLY A 481 26.86 45.11 2.94
C GLY A 481 26.59 44.85 4.42
N LEU A 482 26.19 43.63 4.77
CA LEU A 482 27.09 42.57 5.25
C LEU A 482 26.33 41.26 5.42
#